data_AF-A0A349FHK7-F1
#
_entry.id   AF-A0A349FHK7-F1
#
_cell.length_a   1.000
_cell.length_b   1.000
_cell.length_c   1.000
_cell.angle_alpha   90.00
_cell.angle_beta   90.00
_cell.angle_gamma   90.00
#
_symmetry.space_group_name_H-M   'P 1'
#
loop_
_entity.id
_entity.type
_entity.pdbx_description
1 polymer ?
#
loop_
_entity_poly.entity_id
_entity_poly.type
_entity_poly.pdbx_seq_one_letter_code
_entity_poly.pdbx_strand_id
1 'polypeptide(L)'
;EAAEEELSNAISGNIDSIIADKLDNSKEDKNALKEFREFLEHIVKEKTSNKKLVFIIDELDRCRPDFALEIIEKIKHLFSVPGLTFVLVMNRTQLEESVKCRYGAGIEAQTYLQKFINIWLRLPSKRGQEYNLSDRGQFLDYAIKQMGSVLLSNNENTKNTFLKLVDVNETSFREIERMLTHMSIIQNVDKNITTYSWVYQVAISVLCFAKVHCPQICENLVSRSIDYDGVNKNLRVDFDNKDHYLREVAYFVKGILGSEEEREELIANKLLPTDRWGSFDDDVLISINDTLNNFIAN
;
A
#
# COMPACT_ATOMS: atom_id res chain seq x y z
N GLU A 1 -6.77 -4.79 44.45
CA GLU A 1 -7.66 -4.94 45.62
C GLU A 1 -8.16 -3.61 46.16
N ALA A 2 -7.47 -2.87 47.04
CA ALA A 2 -8.04 -1.61 47.60
C ALA A 2 -8.39 -0.53 46.54
N ALA A 3 -7.61 -0.43 45.47
CA ALA A 3 -7.84 0.53 44.38
C ALA A 3 -8.99 0.15 43.42
N GLU A 4 -9.37 -1.13 43.36
CA GLU A 4 -10.46 -1.61 42.49
C GLU A 4 -11.82 -1.42 43.17
N GLU A 5 -11.85 -1.52 44.50
CA GLU A 5 -13.06 -1.34 45.30
C GLU A 5 -13.50 0.14 45.37
N GLU A 6 -12.53 1.07 45.39
CA GLU A 6 -12.78 2.51 45.27
C GLU A 6 -13.30 2.90 43.88
N LEU A 7 -12.79 2.25 42.82
CA LEU A 7 -13.20 2.52 41.44
C LEU A 7 -14.65 2.11 41.17
N SER A 8 -15.10 0.99 41.75
CA SER A 8 -16.47 0.47 41.59
C SER A 8 -17.53 1.38 42.22
N ASN A 9 -17.25 1.90 43.42
CA ASN A 9 -18.19 2.76 44.14
C ASN A 9 -18.31 4.16 43.49
N ALA A 10 -17.23 4.68 42.90
CA ALA A 10 -17.23 5.95 42.18
C ALA A 10 -18.11 5.94 40.91
N ILE A 11 -18.22 4.80 40.22
CA ILE A 11 -18.96 4.67 38.96
C ILE A 11 -20.49 4.80 39.16
N SER A 12 -21.02 4.35 40.30
CA SER A 12 -22.48 4.32 40.55
C SER A 12 -23.09 5.68 40.91
N GLY A 13 -22.33 6.57 41.54
CA GLY A 13 -22.76 7.95 41.86
C GLY A 13 -22.69 8.93 40.67
N ASN A 14 -21.98 8.58 39.60
CA ASN A 14 -21.69 9.45 38.45
C ASN A 14 -22.89 9.68 37.51
N ILE A 15 -23.97 8.90 37.58
CA ILE A 15 -25.00 8.95 36.53
C ILE A 15 -25.86 10.22 36.60
N ASP A 16 -26.13 10.72 37.81
CA ASP A 16 -26.88 11.96 38.02
C ASP A 16 -25.99 13.21 37.88
N SER A 17 -24.66 13.08 38.05
CA SER A 17 -23.69 14.16 37.77
C SER A 17 -23.47 14.35 36.27
N ILE A 18 -23.53 13.29 35.46
CA ILE A 18 -23.29 13.33 33.99
C ILE A 18 -24.18 14.34 33.24
N ILE A 19 -25.38 14.65 33.76
CA ILE A 19 -26.30 15.63 33.16
C ILE A 19 -25.89 17.07 33.50
N ALA A 20 -25.35 17.32 34.70
CA ALA A 20 -24.76 18.60 35.08
C ALA A 20 -23.35 18.79 34.47
N ASP A 21 -22.55 17.72 34.41
CA ASP A 21 -21.22 17.68 33.81
C ASP A 21 -21.25 18.08 32.34
N LYS A 22 -22.29 17.72 31.55
CA LYS A 22 -22.37 18.17 30.15
C LYS A 22 -22.42 19.70 29.95
N LEU A 23 -22.84 20.47 30.96
CA LEU A 23 -22.88 21.93 30.91
C LEU A 23 -21.61 22.57 31.50
N ASP A 24 -20.97 21.94 32.50
CA ASP A 24 -19.71 22.39 33.10
C ASP A 24 -18.45 21.90 32.34
N ASN A 25 -18.54 20.80 31.59
CA ASN A 25 -17.47 20.23 30.76
C ASN A 25 -16.86 21.25 29.79
N SER A 26 -17.65 22.20 29.26
CA SER A 26 -17.09 23.22 28.36
C SER A 26 -16.12 24.18 29.08
N LYS A 27 -16.28 24.41 30.38
CA LYS A 27 -15.37 25.25 31.18
C LYS A 27 -14.20 24.44 31.71
N GLU A 28 -14.45 23.22 32.17
CA GLU A 28 -13.40 22.32 32.63
C GLU A 28 -12.47 21.89 31.50
N ASP A 29 -12.99 21.55 30.32
CA ASP A 29 -12.18 21.25 29.12
C ASP A 29 -11.34 22.46 28.70
N LYS A 30 -11.88 23.68 28.83
CA LYS A 30 -11.12 24.91 28.55
C LYS A 30 -10.01 25.15 29.56
N ASN A 31 -10.26 24.90 30.84
CA ASN A 31 -9.24 25.00 31.88
C ASN A 31 -8.18 23.91 31.73
N ALA A 32 -8.57 22.67 31.48
CA ALA A 32 -7.67 21.55 31.21
C ALA A 32 -6.80 21.82 29.97
N LEU A 33 -7.38 22.34 28.87
CA LEU A 33 -6.62 22.74 27.68
C LEU A 33 -5.64 23.88 27.99
N LYS A 34 -6.02 24.83 28.85
CA LYS A 34 -5.15 25.94 29.27
C LYS A 34 -4.00 25.43 30.13
N GLU A 35 -4.26 24.61 31.15
CA GLU A 35 -3.25 24.00 32.01
C GLU A 35 -2.31 23.11 31.20
N PHE A 36 -2.84 22.32 30.27
CA PHE A 36 -2.05 21.50 29.37
C PHE A 36 -1.16 22.35 28.45
N ARG A 37 -1.67 23.48 27.96
CA ARG A 37 -0.88 24.44 27.18
C ARG A 37 0.26 25.04 28.01
N GLU A 38 -0.01 25.47 29.24
CA GLU A 38 1.01 26.01 30.16
C GLU A 38 2.09 24.97 30.48
N PHE A 39 1.68 23.71 30.68
CA PHE A 39 2.58 22.58 30.86
C PHE A 39 3.47 22.35 29.62
N LEU A 40 2.90 22.39 28.42
CA LEU A 40 3.68 22.27 27.18
C LEU A 40 4.66 23.45 27.00
N GLU A 41 4.24 24.68 27.30
CA GLU A 41 5.12 25.86 27.27
C GLU A 41 6.30 25.69 28.23
N HIS A 42 6.06 25.16 29.43
CA HIS A 42 7.11 24.86 30.41
C HIS A 42 8.07 23.77 29.90
N ILE A 43 7.55 22.67 29.35
CA ILE A 43 8.38 21.59 28.78
C ILE A 43 9.27 22.12 27.65
N VAL A 44 8.71 22.91 26.73
CA VAL A 44 9.47 23.48 25.62
C VAL A 44 10.59 24.38 26.16
N LYS A 45 10.30 25.25 27.13
CA LYS A 45 11.32 26.14 27.71
C LYS A 45 12.43 25.39 28.46
N GLU A 46 12.07 24.47 29.35
CA GLU A 46 13.04 23.86 30.26
C GLU A 46 13.75 22.62 29.70
N LYS A 47 13.04 21.78 28.94
CA LYS A 47 13.53 20.43 28.60
C LYS A 47 14.09 20.32 27.19
N THR A 48 13.80 21.27 26.31
CA THR A 48 14.27 21.20 24.91
C THR A 48 15.48 22.08 24.63
N SER A 49 15.99 22.84 25.60
CA SER A 49 17.09 23.81 25.40
C SER A 49 16.83 24.75 24.21
N ASN A 50 15.60 25.31 24.13
CA ASN A 50 15.11 26.12 23.01
C ASN A 50 14.99 25.41 21.64
N LYS A 51 14.96 24.06 21.60
CA LYS A 51 14.64 23.32 20.38
C LYS A 51 13.13 23.25 20.17
N LYS A 52 12.69 23.00 18.94
CA LYS A 52 11.27 22.84 18.61
C LYS A 52 10.78 21.44 19.03
N LEU A 53 9.62 21.37 19.68
CA LEU A 53 8.90 20.14 19.96
C LEU A 53 7.96 19.83 18.79
N VAL A 54 8.07 18.65 18.20
CA VAL A 54 7.28 18.23 17.05
C VAL A 54 6.38 17.05 17.44
N PHE A 55 5.08 17.21 17.30
CA PHE A 55 4.08 16.15 17.42
C PHE A 55 3.74 15.62 16.03
N ILE A 56 3.89 14.32 15.81
CA ILE A 56 3.47 13.66 14.57
C ILE A 56 2.21 12.86 14.89
N ILE A 57 1.12 13.16 14.18
CA ILE A 57 -0.17 12.48 14.33
C ILE A 57 -0.47 11.80 13.02
N ASP A 58 -0.54 10.47 13.03
CA ASP A 58 -0.85 9.64 11.87
C ASP A 58 -2.29 9.12 11.94
N GLU A 59 -2.83 8.72 10.79
CA GLU A 59 -4.12 8.04 10.62
C GLU A 59 -5.37 8.82 11.08
N LEU A 60 -5.28 10.15 11.15
CA LEU A 60 -6.43 11.01 11.50
C LEU A 60 -7.62 10.85 10.53
N ASP A 61 -7.34 10.54 9.28
CA ASP A 61 -8.32 10.26 8.22
C ASP A 61 -9.02 8.89 8.37
N ARG A 62 -8.48 7.97 9.18
CA ARG A 62 -9.10 6.67 9.50
C ARG A 62 -10.03 6.73 10.72
N CYS A 63 -9.95 7.81 11.48
CA CYS A 63 -10.82 8.03 12.62
C CYS A 63 -12.27 8.25 12.18
N ARG A 64 -13.22 8.04 13.11
CA ARG A 64 -14.59 8.50 12.90
C ARG A 64 -14.60 10.01 12.58
N PRO A 65 -15.44 10.48 11.64
CA PRO A 65 -15.40 11.87 11.19
C PRO A 65 -15.49 12.91 12.30
N ASP A 66 -16.35 12.69 13.31
CA ASP A 66 -16.50 13.59 14.45
C ASP A 66 -15.27 13.64 15.34
N PHE A 67 -14.68 12.48 15.66
CA PHE A 67 -13.47 12.39 16.45
C PHE A 67 -12.27 13.05 15.74
N ALA A 68 -12.11 12.84 14.43
CA ALA A 68 -11.02 13.44 13.65
C ALA A 68 -11.09 14.98 13.69
N LEU A 69 -12.29 15.53 13.53
CA LEU A 69 -12.51 16.98 13.54
C LEU A 69 -12.34 17.58 14.92
N GLU A 70 -12.81 16.89 15.97
CA GLU A 70 -12.59 17.29 17.36
C GLU A 70 -11.10 17.37 17.69
N ILE A 71 -10.30 16.39 17.26
CA ILE A 71 -8.84 16.45 17.43
C ILE A 71 -8.27 17.68 16.72
N ILE A 72 -8.60 17.91 15.44
CA ILE A 72 -8.08 19.05 14.67
C ILE A 72 -8.45 20.39 15.34
N GLU A 73 -9.68 20.49 15.86
CA GLU A 73 -10.14 21.65 16.61
C GLU A 73 -9.36 21.85 17.92
N LYS A 74 -9.10 20.79 18.68
CA LYS A 74 -8.29 20.84 19.90
C LYS A 74 -6.83 21.21 19.60
N ILE A 75 -6.22 20.66 18.54
CA ILE A 75 -4.84 20.99 18.15
C ILE A 75 -4.72 22.48 17.84
N LYS A 76 -5.73 23.13 17.24
CA LYS A 76 -5.75 24.59 17.01
C LYS A 76 -5.41 25.40 18.26
N HIS A 77 -5.96 25.01 19.40
CA HIS A 77 -5.72 25.68 20.68
C HIS A 77 -4.29 25.47 21.18
N LEU A 78 -3.70 24.32 20.87
CA LEU A 78 -2.33 23.96 21.25
C LEU A 78 -1.26 24.60 20.35
N PHE A 79 -1.55 24.87 19.07
CA PHE A 79 -0.62 25.51 18.13
C PHE A 79 -0.12 26.90 18.57
N SER A 80 -0.80 27.55 19.51
CA SER A 80 -0.41 28.88 20.01
C SER A 80 0.83 28.86 20.93
N VAL A 81 1.39 27.68 21.22
CA VAL A 81 2.61 27.51 22.03
C VAL A 81 3.86 27.73 21.19
N PRO A 82 4.69 28.76 21.48
CA PRO A 82 5.95 28.98 20.79
C PRO A 82 6.88 27.76 20.93
N GLY A 83 7.46 27.33 19.81
CA GLY A 83 8.34 26.16 19.78
C GLY A 83 7.61 24.82 19.63
N LEU A 84 6.28 24.82 19.50
CA LEU A 84 5.48 23.64 19.21
C LEU A 84 5.10 23.56 17.73
N THR A 85 5.26 22.39 17.12
CA THR A 85 4.83 22.11 15.74
C THR A 85 4.06 20.80 15.71
N PHE A 86 2.95 20.75 14.96
CA PHE A 86 2.25 19.50 14.67
C PHE A 86 2.42 19.14 13.19
N VAL A 87 2.65 17.86 12.92
CA VAL A 87 2.72 17.26 11.58
C VAL A 87 1.59 16.24 11.51
N LEU A 88 0.63 16.47 10.63
CA LEU A 88 -0.49 15.56 10.42
C LEU A 88 -0.21 14.70 9.18
N VAL A 89 -0.16 13.39 9.35
CA VAL A 89 0.01 12.41 8.28
C VAL A 89 -1.35 11.77 8.01
N MET A 90 -1.87 11.97 6.79
CA MET A 90 -3.26 11.64 6.45
C MET A 90 -3.50 11.63 4.94
N ASN A 91 -4.54 10.91 4.51
CA ASN A 91 -5.16 11.12 3.20
C ASN A 91 -6.05 12.36 3.24
N ARG A 92 -5.60 13.42 2.55
CA ARG A 92 -6.33 14.69 2.46
C ARG A 92 -7.77 14.53 1.94
N THR A 93 -7.99 13.72 0.92
CA THR A 93 -9.32 13.54 0.32
C THR A 93 -10.28 12.89 1.34
N GLN A 94 -9.81 11.89 2.07
CA GLN A 94 -10.63 11.26 3.11
C GLN A 94 -10.95 12.21 4.25
N LEU A 95 -10.01 13.06 4.66
CA LEU A 95 -10.29 14.08 5.67
C LEU A 95 -11.32 15.12 5.19
N GLU A 96 -11.25 15.55 3.93
CA GLU A 96 -12.25 16.44 3.33
C GLU A 96 -13.65 15.79 3.31
N GLU A 97 -13.75 14.48 3.04
CA GLU A 97 -15.01 13.75 3.14
C GLU A 97 -15.51 13.64 4.58
N SER A 98 -14.63 13.48 5.57
CA SER A 98 -15.00 13.54 6.98
C SER A 98 -15.62 14.89 7.38
N VAL A 99 -15.12 16.01 6.84
CA VAL A 99 -15.74 17.34 7.03
C VAL A 99 -17.16 17.38 6.46
N LYS A 100 -17.33 16.91 5.21
CA LYS A 100 -18.64 16.87 4.55
C LYS A 100 -19.62 15.96 5.27
N CYS A 101 -19.15 14.83 5.79
CA CYS A 101 -19.97 13.91 6.59
C CYS A 101 -20.49 14.59 7.88
N ARG A 102 -19.67 15.43 8.52
CA ARG A 102 -20.03 16.09 9.79
C ARG A 102 -20.93 17.32 9.63
N TYR A 103 -20.71 18.09 8.57
CA TYR A 103 -21.31 19.42 8.39
C TYR A 103 -22.24 19.52 7.15
N GLY A 104 -22.36 18.46 6.37
CA GLY A 104 -23.18 18.38 5.16
C GLY A 104 -22.40 18.64 3.87
N ALA A 105 -22.90 18.12 2.75
CA ALA A 105 -22.23 18.18 1.45
C ALA A 105 -22.08 19.60 0.86
N GLY A 106 -22.85 20.58 1.35
CA GLY A 106 -22.76 21.97 0.91
C GLY A 106 -21.60 22.77 1.51
N ILE A 107 -20.79 22.17 2.39
CA ILE A 107 -19.62 22.84 2.98
C ILE A 107 -18.40 22.76 2.04
N GLU A 108 -17.70 23.87 1.91
CA GLU A 108 -16.37 23.90 1.28
C GLU A 108 -15.32 23.35 2.26
N ALA A 109 -15.16 22.02 2.25
CA ALA A 109 -14.29 21.28 3.17
C ALA A 109 -12.83 21.76 3.14
N GLN A 110 -12.31 22.09 1.95
CA GLN A 110 -10.95 22.61 1.81
C GLN A 110 -10.78 23.95 2.55
N THR A 111 -11.73 24.87 2.41
CA THR A 111 -11.72 26.17 3.11
C THR A 111 -11.91 25.99 4.62
N TYR A 112 -12.69 25.00 5.05
CA TYR A 112 -12.80 24.64 6.46
C TYR A 112 -11.45 24.22 7.05
N LEU A 113 -10.74 23.29 6.38
CA LEU A 113 -9.46 22.74 6.86
C LEU A 113 -8.33 23.78 6.87
N GLN A 114 -8.38 24.79 5.99
CA GLN A 114 -7.42 25.91 6.00
C GLN A 114 -7.43 26.72 7.32
N LYS A 115 -8.51 26.64 8.11
CA LYS A 115 -8.56 27.26 9.45
C LYS A 115 -7.65 26.57 10.47
N PHE A 116 -7.19 25.36 10.17
CA PHE A 116 -6.45 24.48 11.08
C PHE A 116 -5.08 24.07 10.53
N ILE A 117 -4.95 23.94 9.20
CA ILE A 117 -3.73 23.46 8.55
C ILE A 117 -3.07 24.62 7.81
N ASN A 118 -1.90 25.04 8.29
CA ASN A 118 -1.18 26.18 7.72
C ASN A 118 -0.44 25.82 6.42
N ILE A 119 0.10 24.60 6.33
CA ILE A 119 0.94 24.16 5.21
C ILE A 119 0.50 22.76 4.81
N TRP A 120 0.24 22.59 3.51
CA TRP A 120 0.02 21.28 2.90
C TRP A 120 1.30 20.85 2.19
N LEU A 121 1.85 19.71 2.60
CA LEU A 121 2.99 19.07 1.94
C LEU A 121 2.57 17.71 1.38
N ARG A 122 3.14 17.33 0.25
CA ARG A 122 3.02 15.98 -0.31
C ARG A 122 4.39 15.33 -0.29
N LEU A 123 4.43 14.04 0.00
CA LEU A 123 5.66 13.28 -0.20
C LEU A 123 5.97 13.22 -1.71
N PRO A 124 7.25 13.38 -2.11
CA PRO A 124 7.63 13.30 -3.51
C PRO A 124 7.34 11.90 -4.04
N SER A 125 6.73 11.81 -5.23
CA SER A 125 6.37 10.54 -5.87
C SER A 125 7.52 9.94 -6.69
N LYS A 126 8.54 10.74 -7.01
CA LYS A 126 9.76 10.35 -7.72
C LYS A 126 10.94 11.16 -7.16
N ARG A 127 11.93 10.51 -6.54
CA ARG A 127 13.26 11.12 -6.40
C ARG A 127 13.91 11.20 -7.79
N GLY A 128 14.68 12.26 -8.05
CA GLY A 128 15.15 12.64 -9.40
C GLY A 128 15.87 11.52 -10.17
N GLN A 129 16.00 11.71 -11.49
CA GLN A 129 16.60 10.74 -12.44
C GLN A 129 18.08 10.39 -12.20
N GLU A 130 18.68 10.82 -11.09
CA GLU A 130 20.07 10.50 -10.74
C GLU A 130 20.27 9.05 -10.29
N TYR A 131 19.18 8.30 -10.07
CA TYR A 131 19.24 6.89 -9.67
C TYR A 131 18.65 5.98 -10.76
N ASN A 132 19.39 4.92 -11.12
CA ASN A 132 19.00 3.95 -12.16
C ASN A 132 17.72 3.15 -11.84
N LEU A 133 17.26 3.18 -10.59
CA LEU A 133 16.08 2.46 -10.09
C LEU A 133 15.10 3.42 -9.42
N SER A 134 13.81 3.24 -9.70
CA SER A 134 12.74 3.97 -9.02
C SER A 134 12.76 3.71 -7.51
N ASP A 135 12.10 4.55 -6.71
CA ASP A 135 11.95 4.30 -5.26
C ASP A 135 11.27 2.93 -4.99
N ARG A 136 10.41 2.46 -5.91
CA ARG A 136 9.77 1.14 -5.85
C ARG A 136 10.75 0.02 -6.19
N GLY A 137 11.56 0.19 -7.22
CA GLY A 137 12.63 -0.73 -7.57
C GLY A 137 13.64 -0.88 -6.42
N GLN A 138 14.02 0.25 -5.79
CA GLN A 138 14.91 0.25 -4.62
C GLN A 138 14.28 -0.44 -3.40
N PHE A 139 13.01 -0.14 -3.10
CA PHE A 139 12.29 -0.82 -2.02
C PHE A 139 12.16 -2.32 -2.28
N LEU A 140 11.82 -2.72 -3.50
CA LEU A 140 11.70 -4.11 -3.91
C LEU A 140 13.05 -4.83 -3.77
N ASP A 141 14.14 -4.26 -4.31
CA ASP A 141 15.48 -4.85 -4.15
C ASP A 141 15.88 -4.98 -2.67
N TYR A 142 15.55 -4.00 -1.84
CA TYR A 142 15.75 -4.08 -0.39
C TYR A 142 14.94 -5.22 0.22
N ALA A 143 13.65 -5.32 -0.08
CA ALA A 143 12.76 -6.33 0.47
C ALA A 143 13.17 -7.75 0.05
N ILE A 144 13.55 -7.96 -1.22
CA ILE A 144 14.08 -9.24 -1.73
C ILE A 144 15.31 -9.68 -0.93
N LYS A 145 16.23 -8.74 -0.68
CA LYS A 145 17.45 -9.01 0.11
C LYS A 145 17.12 -9.37 1.55
N GLN A 146 16.20 -8.65 2.20
CA GLN A 146 15.78 -8.94 3.58
C GLN A 146 15.09 -10.30 3.70
N MET A 147 14.32 -10.68 2.69
CA MET A 147 13.66 -11.99 2.66
C MET A 147 14.61 -13.16 2.39
N GLY A 148 15.80 -12.91 1.86
CA GLY A 148 16.70 -13.97 1.43
C GLY A 148 16.09 -14.85 0.33
N SER A 149 15.34 -14.26 -0.60
CA SER A 149 14.62 -15.03 -1.62
C SER A 149 15.58 -15.73 -2.58
N VAL A 150 15.65 -17.06 -2.48
CA VAL A 150 16.39 -17.93 -3.40
C VAL A 150 15.73 -17.92 -4.78
N LEU A 151 14.39 -17.88 -4.83
CA LEU A 151 13.60 -17.80 -6.05
C LEU A 151 14.06 -16.63 -6.93
N LEU A 152 14.05 -15.41 -6.37
CA LEU A 152 14.39 -14.20 -7.11
C LEU A 152 15.90 -14.00 -7.28
N SER A 153 16.72 -14.70 -6.49
CA SER A 153 18.17 -14.70 -6.67
C SER A 153 18.62 -15.58 -7.84
N ASN A 154 17.92 -16.71 -8.08
CA ASN A 154 18.27 -17.66 -9.12
C ASN A 154 17.51 -17.46 -10.44
N ASN A 155 16.37 -16.75 -10.41
CA ASN A 155 15.51 -16.57 -11.58
C ASN A 155 15.47 -15.10 -11.99
N GLU A 156 16.44 -14.69 -12.79
CA GLU A 156 16.64 -13.29 -13.20
C GLU A 156 15.46 -12.75 -14.02
N ASN A 157 14.85 -13.57 -14.89
CA ASN A 157 13.68 -13.14 -15.66
C ASN A 157 12.48 -12.90 -14.75
N THR A 158 12.25 -13.75 -13.73
CA THR A 158 11.20 -13.51 -12.74
C THR A 158 11.43 -12.16 -12.05
N LYS A 159 12.65 -11.93 -11.54
CA LYS A 159 13.00 -10.69 -10.83
C LYS A 159 12.80 -9.46 -11.71
N ASN A 160 13.36 -9.45 -12.91
CA ASN A 160 13.32 -8.28 -13.78
C ASN A 160 11.93 -8.02 -14.35
N THR A 161 11.20 -9.07 -14.75
CA THR A 161 9.79 -8.94 -15.16
C THR A 161 8.96 -8.32 -14.04
N PHE A 162 9.14 -8.81 -12.82
CA PHE A 162 8.41 -8.31 -11.65
C PHE A 162 8.74 -6.84 -11.34
N LEU A 163 10.03 -6.46 -11.36
CA LEU A 163 10.48 -5.07 -11.19
C LEU A 163 9.80 -4.14 -12.20
N LYS A 164 9.75 -4.53 -13.48
CA LYS A 164 9.17 -3.70 -14.55
C LYS A 164 7.66 -3.56 -14.43
N LEU A 165 6.95 -4.63 -14.08
CA LEU A 165 5.51 -4.58 -13.82
C LEU A 165 5.18 -3.65 -12.65
N VAL A 166 5.94 -3.73 -11.55
CA VAL A 166 5.83 -2.85 -10.37
C VAL A 166 6.04 -1.38 -10.73
N ASP A 167 7.06 -1.08 -11.54
CA ASP A 167 7.41 0.28 -11.93
C ASP A 167 6.37 0.90 -12.87
N VAL A 168 5.99 0.21 -13.95
CA VAL A 168 5.08 0.77 -14.97
C VAL A 168 3.64 0.97 -14.46
N ASN A 169 3.23 0.16 -13.48
CA ASN A 169 1.91 0.23 -12.86
C ASN A 169 1.88 1.10 -11.59
N GLU A 170 3.01 1.71 -11.21
CA GLU A 170 3.12 2.60 -10.04
C GLU A 170 2.62 1.97 -8.72
N THR A 171 2.82 0.66 -8.54
CA THR A 171 2.30 -0.11 -7.41
C THR A 171 2.74 0.46 -6.05
N SER A 172 1.88 0.39 -5.04
CA SER A 172 2.23 0.80 -3.69
C SER A 172 3.23 -0.15 -3.02
N PHE A 173 4.00 0.35 -2.04
CA PHE A 173 4.92 -0.50 -1.27
C PHE A 173 4.21 -1.67 -0.56
N ARG A 174 2.98 -1.43 -0.09
CA ARG A 174 2.14 -2.48 0.52
C ARG A 174 1.75 -3.57 -0.48
N GLU A 175 1.48 -3.20 -1.73
CA GLU A 175 1.23 -4.19 -2.78
C GLU A 175 2.49 -4.99 -3.08
N ILE A 176 3.66 -4.34 -3.16
CA ILE A 176 4.95 -5.02 -3.35
C ILE A 176 5.20 -6.06 -2.25
N GLU A 177 4.98 -5.72 -0.98
CA GLU A 177 5.12 -6.66 0.15
C GLU A 177 4.16 -7.86 0.03
N ARG A 178 2.91 -7.63 -0.39
CA ARG A 178 1.93 -8.69 -0.61
C ARG A 178 2.33 -9.61 -1.77
N MET A 179 2.81 -9.04 -2.87
CA MET A 179 3.31 -9.81 -4.02
C MET A 179 4.51 -10.68 -3.62
N LEU A 180 5.45 -10.12 -2.85
CA LEU A 180 6.59 -10.86 -2.31
C LEU A 180 6.19 -11.96 -1.33
N THR A 181 5.09 -11.78 -0.61
CA THR A 181 4.49 -12.84 0.22
C THR A 181 4.04 -14.02 -0.64
N HIS A 182 3.38 -13.77 -1.78
CA HIS A 182 3.02 -14.83 -2.73
C HIS A 182 4.24 -15.53 -3.33
N MET A 183 5.29 -14.78 -3.68
CA MET A 183 6.55 -15.37 -4.14
C MET A 183 7.22 -16.23 -3.06
N SER A 184 7.12 -15.84 -1.80
CA SER A 184 7.59 -16.66 -0.67
C SER A 184 6.82 -17.97 -0.58
N ILE A 185 5.50 -17.97 -0.80
CA ILE A 185 4.70 -19.20 -0.80
C ILE A 185 5.20 -20.15 -1.88
N ILE A 186 5.35 -19.67 -3.12
CA ILE A 186 5.86 -20.48 -4.24
C ILE A 186 7.23 -21.07 -3.90
N GLN A 187 8.15 -20.24 -3.39
CA GLN A 187 9.49 -20.68 -3.02
C GLN A 187 9.50 -21.81 -1.96
N ASN A 188 8.55 -21.79 -1.02
CA ASN A 188 8.50 -22.76 0.07
C ASN A 188 7.71 -24.02 -0.27
N VAL A 189 6.80 -23.95 -1.26
CA VAL A 189 6.00 -25.09 -1.70
C VAL A 189 6.72 -25.88 -2.80
N ASP A 190 7.35 -25.18 -3.75
CA ASP A 190 8.04 -25.79 -4.88
C ASP A 190 9.49 -26.15 -4.53
N LYS A 191 9.85 -27.41 -4.77
CA LYS A 191 11.19 -27.95 -4.45
C LYS A 191 12.22 -27.68 -5.56
N ASN A 192 11.80 -27.23 -6.74
CA ASN A 192 12.62 -27.10 -7.94
C ASN A 192 12.93 -25.63 -8.34
N ILE A 193 13.00 -24.73 -7.35
CA ILE A 193 13.21 -23.28 -7.53
C ILE A 193 14.55 -22.87 -8.18
N THR A 194 15.46 -23.80 -8.43
CA THR A 194 16.81 -23.53 -8.94
C THR A 194 16.87 -23.33 -10.45
N THR A 195 15.91 -23.85 -11.22
CA THR A 195 15.88 -23.69 -12.68
C THR A 195 14.46 -23.75 -13.22
N TYR A 196 13.80 -22.61 -13.31
CA TYR A 196 12.52 -22.52 -13.99
C TYR A 196 12.68 -22.25 -15.48
N SER A 197 11.78 -22.83 -16.28
CA SER A 197 11.62 -22.48 -17.69
C SER A 197 11.25 -21.00 -17.81
N TRP A 198 11.53 -20.39 -18.97
CA TRP A 198 11.15 -19.00 -19.22
C TRP A 198 9.65 -18.77 -18.98
N VAL A 199 8.81 -19.69 -19.46
CA VAL A 199 7.35 -19.67 -19.30
C VAL A 199 6.96 -19.58 -17.82
N TYR A 200 7.54 -20.44 -16.99
CA TYR A 200 7.26 -20.47 -15.55
C TYR A 200 7.79 -19.21 -14.84
N GLN A 201 8.97 -18.71 -15.24
CA GLN A 201 9.54 -17.48 -14.68
C GLN A 201 8.66 -16.25 -14.93
N VAL A 202 8.15 -16.08 -16.16
CA VAL A 202 7.24 -14.99 -16.53
C VAL A 202 5.88 -15.19 -15.85
N ALA A 203 5.35 -16.42 -15.85
CA ALA A 203 4.06 -16.75 -15.23
C ALA A 203 4.02 -16.43 -13.72
N ILE A 204 5.07 -16.77 -12.95
CA ILE A 204 5.18 -16.40 -11.53
C ILE A 204 5.06 -14.88 -11.35
N SER A 205 5.81 -14.12 -12.14
CA SER A 205 5.83 -12.65 -12.03
C SER A 205 4.47 -12.05 -12.36
N VAL A 206 3.85 -12.51 -13.46
CA VAL A 206 2.53 -12.05 -13.90
C VAL A 206 1.45 -12.41 -12.88
N LEU A 207 1.41 -13.66 -12.37
CA LEU A 207 0.38 -14.08 -11.42
C LEU A 207 0.55 -13.43 -10.05
N CYS A 208 1.76 -13.40 -9.49
CA CYS A 208 1.99 -12.73 -8.20
C CYS A 208 1.63 -11.24 -8.27
N PHE A 209 1.96 -10.58 -9.38
CA PHE A 209 1.57 -9.20 -9.64
C PHE A 209 0.04 -9.06 -9.77
N ALA A 210 -0.57 -9.81 -10.71
CA ALA A 210 -1.98 -9.67 -11.04
C ALA A 210 -2.88 -10.01 -9.85
N LYS A 211 -2.54 -11.04 -9.08
CA LYS A 211 -3.30 -11.46 -7.89
C LYS A 211 -3.45 -10.35 -6.84
N VAL A 212 -2.47 -9.44 -6.75
CA VAL A 212 -2.48 -8.34 -5.79
C VAL A 212 -2.99 -7.03 -6.42
N HIS A 213 -2.46 -6.66 -7.59
CA HIS A 213 -2.74 -5.36 -8.20
C HIS A 213 -4.05 -5.32 -8.99
N CYS A 214 -4.40 -6.44 -9.66
CA CYS A 214 -5.61 -6.55 -10.46
C CYS A 214 -6.24 -7.96 -10.32
N PRO A 215 -6.81 -8.30 -9.14
CA PRO A 215 -7.24 -9.67 -8.84
C PRO A 215 -8.23 -10.26 -9.85
N GLN A 216 -9.15 -9.45 -10.37
CA GLN A 216 -10.10 -9.90 -11.39
C GLN A 216 -9.40 -10.33 -12.69
N ILE A 217 -8.33 -9.63 -13.07
CA ILE A 217 -7.54 -9.98 -14.26
C ILE A 217 -6.77 -11.28 -14.01
N CYS A 218 -6.29 -11.51 -12.79
CA CYS A 218 -5.67 -12.79 -12.41
C CYS A 218 -6.66 -13.96 -12.60
N GLU A 219 -7.89 -13.84 -12.08
CA GLU A 219 -8.92 -14.87 -12.21
C GLU A 219 -9.29 -15.12 -13.68
N ASN A 220 -9.47 -14.04 -14.44
CA ASN A 220 -9.85 -14.15 -15.85
C ASN A 220 -8.72 -14.73 -16.71
N LEU A 221 -7.47 -14.39 -16.38
CA LEU A 221 -6.28 -14.93 -17.07
C LEU A 221 -6.14 -16.43 -16.81
N VAL A 222 -6.29 -16.89 -15.57
CA VAL A 222 -6.23 -18.33 -15.22
C VAL A 222 -7.38 -19.11 -15.87
N SER A 223 -8.59 -18.54 -15.90
CA SER A 223 -9.75 -19.15 -16.55
C SER A 223 -9.80 -18.97 -18.07
N ARG A 224 -8.83 -18.25 -18.66
CA ARG A 224 -8.80 -17.86 -20.08
C ARG A 224 -10.09 -17.20 -20.58
N SER A 225 -10.76 -16.42 -19.72
CA SER A 225 -12.03 -15.74 -20.00
C SER A 225 -11.87 -14.26 -20.40
N ILE A 226 -10.65 -13.86 -20.74
CA ILE A 226 -10.27 -12.50 -21.17
C ILE A 226 -9.40 -12.59 -22.42
N ASP A 227 -9.47 -11.56 -23.27
CA ASP A 227 -8.61 -11.42 -24.44
C ASP A 227 -7.22 -10.85 -24.07
N TYR A 228 -6.25 -11.04 -24.97
CA TYR A 228 -4.89 -10.57 -24.73
C TYR A 228 -4.84 -9.03 -24.63
N ASP A 229 -5.67 -8.29 -25.38
CA ASP A 229 -5.74 -6.83 -25.34
C ASP A 229 -6.22 -6.32 -23.97
N GLY A 230 -7.23 -6.96 -23.40
CA GLY A 230 -7.73 -6.67 -22.07
C GLY A 230 -6.66 -6.88 -20.99
N VAL A 231 -5.90 -7.97 -21.08
CA VAL A 231 -4.80 -8.25 -20.14
C VAL A 231 -3.67 -7.23 -20.33
N ASN A 232 -3.21 -7.00 -21.56
CA ASN A 232 -2.12 -6.08 -21.88
C ASN A 232 -2.40 -4.67 -21.39
N LYS A 233 -3.63 -4.18 -21.57
CA LYS A 233 -4.07 -2.87 -21.07
C LYS A 233 -3.99 -2.77 -19.54
N ASN A 234 -4.42 -3.80 -18.82
CA ASN A 234 -4.42 -3.81 -17.36
C ASN A 234 -3.02 -3.99 -16.77
N LEU A 235 -2.14 -4.73 -17.44
CA LEU A 235 -0.74 -4.89 -17.04
C LEU A 235 0.16 -3.75 -17.53
N ARG A 236 -0.35 -2.86 -18.40
CA ARG A 236 0.40 -1.79 -19.09
C ARG A 236 1.61 -2.31 -19.87
N VAL A 237 1.38 -3.38 -20.63
CA VAL A 237 2.37 -4.00 -21.52
C VAL A 237 1.87 -4.01 -22.95
N ASP A 238 2.78 -4.12 -23.90
CA ASP A 238 2.49 -4.14 -25.33
C ASP A 238 3.66 -4.77 -26.11
N PHE A 239 3.43 -5.18 -27.35
CA PHE A 239 4.45 -5.84 -28.19
C PHE A 239 5.58 -4.90 -28.63
N ASP A 240 5.31 -3.60 -28.73
CA ASP A 240 6.26 -2.58 -29.17
C ASP A 240 6.98 -1.90 -27.99
N ASN A 241 6.81 -2.43 -26.78
CA ASN A 241 7.30 -1.80 -25.57
C ASN A 241 8.82 -1.66 -25.65
N LYS A 242 9.38 -0.54 -25.21
CA LYS A 242 10.85 -0.35 -25.29
C LYS A 242 11.60 -1.30 -24.36
N ASP A 243 10.99 -1.67 -23.25
CA ASP A 243 11.58 -2.58 -22.27
C ASP A 243 11.39 -4.05 -22.67
N HIS A 244 12.49 -4.81 -22.66
CA HIS A 244 12.51 -6.21 -23.06
C HIS A 244 11.54 -7.07 -22.24
N TYR A 245 11.53 -6.91 -20.92
CA TYR A 245 10.74 -7.77 -20.04
C TYR A 245 9.24 -7.48 -20.16
N LEU A 246 8.85 -6.24 -20.43
CA LEU A 246 7.44 -5.90 -20.68
C LEU A 246 6.95 -6.45 -22.03
N ARG A 247 7.80 -6.44 -23.08
CA ARG A 247 7.48 -7.12 -24.35
C ARG A 247 7.32 -8.62 -24.16
N GLU A 248 8.21 -9.25 -23.38
CA GLU A 248 8.13 -10.68 -23.06
C GLU A 248 6.83 -11.06 -22.37
N VAL A 249 6.32 -10.21 -21.46
CA VAL A 249 4.99 -10.41 -20.87
C VAL A 249 3.90 -10.38 -21.94
N ALA A 250 3.94 -9.45 -22.89
CA ALA A 250 2.96 -9.39 -23.97
C ALA A 250 3.00 -10.65 -24.86
N TYR A 251 4.20 -11.16 -25.21
CA TYR A 251 4.36 -12.42 -25.93
C TYR A 251 3.83 -13.61 -25.12
N PHE A 252 4.13 -13.67 -23.83
CA PHE A 252 3.62 -14.71 -22.93
C PHE A 252 2.08 -14.70 -22.88
N VAL A 253 1.46 -13.54 -22.67
CA VAL A 253 0.00 -13.39 -22.62
C VAL A 253 -0.65 -13.85 -23.93
N LYS A 254 -0.09 -13.46 -25.08
CA LYS A 254 -0.60 -13.91 -26.38
C LYS A 254 -0.35 -15.38 -26.64
N GLY A 255 0.75 -15.95 -26.15
CA GLY A 255 1.00 -17.38 -26.20
C GLY A 255 -0.02 -18.21 -25.42
N ILE A 256 -0.47 -17.71 -24.26
CA ILE A 256 -1.45 -18.39 -23.40
C ILE A 256 -2.89 -18.25 -23.92
N LEU A 257 -3.26 -17.06 -24.42
CA LEU A 257 -4.64 -16.72 -24.78
C LEU A 257 -4.94 -16.79 -26.28
N GLY A 258 -3.90 -16.80 -27.12
CA GLY A 258 -4.02 -16.86 -28.56
C GLY A 258 -4.45 -18.23 -29.07
N SER A 259 -4.80 -18.28 -30.35
CA SER A 259 -5.02 -19.55 -31.05
C SER A 259 -3.73 -20.36 -31.17
N GLU A 260 -3.85 -21.65 -31.44
CA GLU A 260 -2.69 -22.54 -31.66
C GLU A 260 -1.81 -22.04 -32.82
N GLU A 261 -2.42 -21.57 -33.91
CA GLU A 261 -1.73 -20.98 -35.07
C GLU A 261 -0.92 -19.73 -34.68
N GLU A 262 -1.51 -18.82 -33.92
CA GLU A 262 -0.80 -17.60 -33.46
C GLU A 262 0.37 -17.94 -32.52
N ARG A 263 0.20 -18.96 -31.68
CA ARG A 263 1.27 -19.42 -30.78
C ARG A 263 2.42 -20.05 -31.57
N GLU A 264 2.12 -20.89 -32.54
CA GLU A 264 3.14 -21.47 -33.43
C GLU A 264 3.90 -20.39 -34.21
N GLU A 265 3.21 -19.34 -34.67
CA GLU A 265 3.83 -18.19 -35.32
C GLU A 265 4.81 -17.45 -34.37
N LEU A 266 4.43 -17.21 -33.11
CA LEU A 266 5.30 -16.59 -32.12
C LEU A 266 6.54 -17.46 -31.81
N ILE A 267 6.37 -18.78 -31.73
CA ILE A 267 7.48 -19.73 -31.55
C ILE A 267 8.42 -19.71 -32.76
N ALA A 268 7.87 -19.77 -33.98
CA ALA A 268 8.64 -19.77 -35.23
C ALA A 268 9.46 -18.48 -35.38
N ASN A 269 8.90 -17.35 -34.94
CA ASN A 269 9.57 -16.05 -34.93
C ASN A 269 10.53 -15.85 -33.73
N LYS A 270 10.72 -16.87 -32.87
CA LYS A 270 11.56 -16.83 -31.67
C LYS A 270 11.16 -15.76 -30.66
N LEU A 271 9.88 -15.38 -30.66
CA LEU A 271 9.31 -14.42 -29.71
C LEU A 271 8.80 -15.10 -28.44
N LEU A 272 8.51 -16.40 -28.53
CA LEU A 272 8.06 -17.21 -27.41
C LEU A 272 9.00 -18.41 -27.20
N PRO A 273 9.85 -18.38 -26.17
CA PRO A 273 10.77 -19.48 -25.85
C PRO A 273 10.03 -20.77 -25.47
N THR A 274 10.47 -21.89 -26.04
CA THR A 274 9.97 -23.23 -25.72
C THR A 274 10.94 -23.99 -24.81
N ASP A 275 10.50 -25.10 -24.24
CA ASP A 275 11.39 -26.03 -23.56
C ASP A 275 12.34 -26.77 -24.53
N ARG A 276 13.15 -27.70 -24.00
CA ARG A 276 14.13 -28.47 -24.80
C ARG A 276 13.49 -29.40 -25.83
N TRP A 277 12.19 -29.66 -25.72
CA TRP A 277 11.41 -30.49 -26.63
C TRP A 277 10.55 -29.65 -27.59
N GLY A 278 10.65 -28.32 -27.54
CA GLY A 278 9.86 -27.43 -28.37
C GLY A 278 8.44 -27.20 -27.85
N SER A 279 8.12 -27.64 -26.64
CA SER A 279 6.80 -27.49 -26.04
C SER A 279 6.69 -26.18 -25.26
N PHE A 280 5.49 -25.59 -25.29
CA PHE A 280 5.09 -24.50 -24.43
C PHE A 280 4.05 -25.02 -23.44
N ASP A 281 4.21 -24.69 -22.15
CA ASP A 281 3.31 -25.13 -21.10
C ASP A 281 2.13 -24.17 -20.97
N ASP A 282 1.00 -24.56 -21.56
CA ASP A 282 -0.23 -23.78 -21.55
C ASP A 282 -0.91 -23.74 -20.17
N ASP A 283 -0.66 -24.75 -19.33
CA ASP A 283 -1.36 -24.93 -18.06
C ASP A 283 -0.57 -24.38 -16.86
N VAL A 284 0.60 -23.79 -17.14
CA VAL A 284 1.48 -23.15 -16.16
C VAL A 284 0.76 -22.22 -15.19
N LEU A 285 -0.23 -21.47 -15.67
CA LEU A 285 -0.98 -20.52 -14.86
C LEU A 285 -1.90 -21.22 -13.85
N ILE A 286 -2.50 -22.34 -14.24
CA ILE A 286 -3.37 -23.14 -13.37
C ILE A 286 -2.51 -23.74 -12.27
N SER A 287 -1.39 -24.35 -12.65
CA SER A 287 -0.42 -24.97 -11.74
C SER A 287 0.10 -23.98 -10.68
N ILE A 288 0.54 -22.78 -11.08
CA ILE A 288 0.99 -21.76 -10.13
C ILE A 288 -0.17 -21.22 -9.28
N ASN A 289 -1.35 -21.01 -9.87
CA ASN A 289 -2.52 -20.54 -9.14
C ASN A 289 -2.97 -21.54 -8.06
N ASP A 290 -2.88 -22.84 -8.34
CA ASP A 290 -3.17 -23.90 -7.37
C ASP A 290 -2.15 -23.91 -6.23
N THR A 291 -0.86 -23.72 -6.52
CA THR A 291 0.15 -23.53 -5.48
C THR A 291 -0.17 -22.32 -4.59
N LEU A 292 -0.58 -21.20 -5.18
CA LEU A 292 -0.87 -19.96 -4.45
C LEU A 292 -2.15 -20.01 -3.60
N ASN A 293 -3.14 -20.82 -3.95
CA ASN A 293 -4.42 -20.89 -3.24
C ASN A 293 -4.57 -22.13 -2.35
N ASN A 294 -4.02 -23.26 -2.79
CA ASN A 294 -4.25 -24.56 -2.18
C ASN A 294 -3.00 -25.14 -1.52
N PHE A 295 -1.85 -24.46 -1.63
CA PHE A 295 -0.54 -24.96 -1.16
C PHE A 295 -0.18 -26.34 -1.72
N ILE A 296 -0.68 -26.65 -2.93
CA ILE A 296 -0.36 -27.90 -3.63
C ILE A 296 1.00 -27.73 -4.28
N ALA A 297 1.91 -28.66 -3.99
CA ALA A 297 3.22 -28.74 -4.63
C ALA A 297 3.08 -29.38 -6.01
N ASN A 298 3.74 -28.78 -7.00
CA ASN A 298 3.95 -29.34 -8.34
C ASN A 298 5.10 -30.35 -8.35
#